data_AF-A0A0E3QSS3-F1
#
_entry.id   AF-A0A0E3QSS3-F1
#
_cell.length_a   1.000
_cell.length_b   1.000
_cell.length_c   1.000
_cell.angle_alpha   90.00
_cell.angle_beta   90.00
_cell.angle_gamma   90.00
#
_symmetry.space_group_name_H-M   'P 1'
#
loop_
_entity.id
_entity.type
_entity.pdbx_description
1 polymer ?
#
loop_
_entity_poly.entity_id
_entity_poly.type
_entity_poly.pdbx_seq_one_letter_code
_entity_poly.pdbx_strand_id
1 'polypeptide(L)'
;MIVLVMNDQTGTLKGKKNVKPYWEKALERVFDLRFELIDVFVSVNSLVIYYKAVLGKRAAEILFFGKDGKVHRSIAHYNEI
;
A
#
# COMPACT_ATOMS: atom_id res chain seq x y z
N MET A 1 5.25 -5.10 -4.20
CA MET A 1 6.21 -4.78 -3.11
C MET A 1 6.26 -5.84 -2.00
N ILE A 2 5.14 -6.40 -1.53
CA ILE A 2 5.14 -7.45 -0.49
C ILE A 2 6.08 -8.62 -0.83
N VAL A 3 5.98 -9.17 -2.05
CA VAL A 3 6.85 -10.26 -2.51
C VAL A 3 8.34 -9.90 -2.37
N LEU A 4 8.74 -8.68 -2.74
CA LEU A 4 10.14 -8.22 -2.71
C LEU A 4 10.69 -7.99 -1.29
N VAL A 5 9.84 -7.57 -0.34
CA VAL A 5 10.27 -7.26 1.03
C VAL A 5 10.16 -8.49 1.95
N MET A 6 9.13 -9.31 1.75
CA MET A 6 8.79 -10.43 2.62
C MET A 6 9.21 -11.80 2.06
N ASN A 7 9.62 -11.88 0.79
CA ASN A 7 9.86 -13.13 0.07
C ASN A 7 8.63 -14.07 0.07
N ASP A 8 7.42 -13.48 0.14
CA ASP A 8 6.14 -14.19 0.14
C ASP A 8 5.52 -14.08 -1.26
N GLN A 9 5.50 -15.20 -1.98
CA GLN A 9 5.02 -15.28 -3.36
C GLN A 9 3.51 -15.04 -3.52
N THR A 10 2.73 -15.08 -2.43
CA THR A 10 1.29 -14.76 -2.48
C THR A 10 1.04 -13.26 -2.68
N GLY A 11 2.02 -12.41 -2.33
CA GLY A 11 1.87 -10.96 -2.33
C GLY A 11 0.78 -10.43 -1.39
N THR A 12 0.24 -11.26 -0.50
CA THR A 12 -0.93 -10.94 0.33
C THR A 12 -0.66 -11.16 1.80
N LEU A 13 -0.83 -10.10 2.60
CA LEU A 13 -0.74 -10.19 4.06
C LEU A 13 -2.13 -10.03 4.68
N LYS A 14 -2.44 -10.84 5.70
CA LYS A 14 -3.72 -10.77 6.43
C LYS A 14 -3.50 -10.47 7.91
N GLY A 15 -4.20 -9.46 8.40
CA GLY A 15 -4.16 -9.04 9.81
C GLY A 15 -2.96 -8.15 10.16
N LYS A 16 -3.16 -7.19 11.06
CA LYS A 16 -2.14 -6.18 11.43
C LYS A 16 -0.84 -6.80 11.96
N LYS A 17 -0.91 -7.95 12.64
CA LYS A 17 0.26 -8.69 13.12
C LYS A 17 1.20 -9.10 11.99
N ASN A 18 0.67 -9.47 10.82
CA ASN A 18 1.47 -9.89 9.67
C ASN A 18 1.85 -8.72 8.77
N VAL A 19 1.07 -7.63 8.77
CA VAL A 19 1.39 -6.39 8.04
C VAL A 19 2.52 -5.61 8.71
N LYS A 20 2.56 -5.59 10.05
CA LYS A 20 3.55 -4.81 10.82
C LYS A 20 5.01 -5.09 10.43
N PRO A 21 5.49 -6.34 10.36
CA PRO A 21 6.88 -6.63 9.97
C PRO A 21 7.23 -6.17 8.55
N TYR A 22 6.25 -6.16 7.64
CA TYR A 22 6.46 -5.64 6.28
C TYR A 22 6.69 -4.14 6.29
N TRP A 23 5.90 -3.38 7.05
CA TRP A 23 6.08 -1.94 7.18
C TRP A 23 7.38 -1.58 7.91
N GLU A 24 7.73 -2.29 8.98
CA GLU A 24 9.01 -2.10 9.69
C GLU A 24 10.20 -2.24 8.73
N LYS A 25 10.28 -3.35 7.99
CA LYS A 25 11.34 -3.56 6.98
C LYS A 25 11.33 -2.52 5.87
N ALA A 26 10.16 -2.06 5.43
CA ALA A 26 10.06 -1.04 4.40
C ALA A 26 10.58 0.32 4.89
N LEU A 27 10.24 0.69 6.14
CA LEU A 27 10.68 1.93 6.79
C LEU A 27 12.18 1.93 7.10
N GLU A 28 12.73 0.79 7.52
CA GLU A 28 14.19 0.64 7.74
C GLU A 28 15.00 0.80 6.44
N ARG A 29 14.46 0.31 5.32
CA ARG A 29 15.16 0.34 4.02
C ARG A 29 15.12 1.71 3.33
N VAL A 30 14.07 2.50 3.59
CA VAL A 30 13.86 3.79 2.92
C VAL A 30 13.74 4.89 3.96
N PHE A 31 14.88 5.43 4.37
CA PHE A 31 14.96 6.44 5.43
C PHE A 31 14.27 7.76 5.06
N ASP A 32 14.25 8.11 3.76
CA ASP A 32 13.53 9.28 3.23
C ASP A 32 12.24 8.84 2.50
N LEU A 33 11.42 8.05 3.20
CA LEU A 33 10.14 7.58 2.67
C LEU A 33 9.20 8.78 2.45
N ARG A 34 9.03 9.17 1.18
CA ARG A 34 8.14 10.25 0.78
C ARG A 34 7.12 9.77 -0.25
N PHE A 35 5.86 10.04 0.03
CA PHE A 35 4.77 9.92 -0.93
C PHE A 35 4.30 11.30 -1.36
N GLU A 36 4.07 11.47 -2.65
CA GLU A 36 3.49 12.69 -3.20
C GLU A 36 2.12 12.35 -3.79
N LEU A 37 1.06 12.89 -3.20
CA LEU A 37 -0.29 12.69 -3.70
C LEU A 37 -0.42 13.33 -5.09
N ILE A 38 -0.93 12.56 -6.04
CA ILE A 38 -1.26 13.04 -7.39
C ILE A 38 -2.76 13.26 -7.50
N ASP A 39 -3.57 12.26 -7.15
CA ASP A 39 -5.04 12.34 -7.25
C ASP A 39 -5.74 11.34 -6.31
N VAL A 40 -7.04 11.56 -6.08
CA VAL A 40 -7.93 10.67 -5.31
C VAL A 40 -9.24 10.45 -6.05
N PHE A 41 -9.59 9.18 -6.26
CA PHE A 41 -10.87 8.79 -6.84
C PHE A 41 -11.73 8.13 -5.77
N VAL A 42 -12.99 8.52 -5.63
CA VAL A 42 -13.86 8.08 -4.54
C VAL A 42 -15.04 7.26 -5.08
N SER A 43 -15.40 6.21 -4.35
CA SER A 43 -16.60 5.39 -4.55
C SER A 43 -17.38 5.32 -3.23
N VAL A 44 -18.49 4.58 -3.21
CA VAL A 44 -19.39 4.47 -2.06
C VAL A 44 -18.69 3.90 -0.81
N ASN A 45 -17.81 2.91 -0.98
CA ASN A 45 -17.14 2.21 0.13
C ASN A 45 -15.64 1.98 -0.11
N SER A 46 -15.07 2.66 -1.10
CA SER A 46 -13.65 2.58 -1.41
C SER A 46 -13.14 3.89 -1.98
N LEU A 47 -11.83 4.06 -1.93
CA LEU A 47 -11.14 5.11 -2.67
C LEU A 47 -9.89 4.54 -3.34
N VAL A 48 -9.44 5.22 -4.39
CA VAL A 48 -8.13 5.00 -5.01
C VAL A 48 -7.27 6.22 -4.70
N ILE A 49 -6.09 5.99 -4.13
CA ILE A 49 -5.04 7.01 -4.02
C ILE A 49 -4.06 6.78 -5.15
N TYR A 50 -3.85 7.78 -6.00
CA TYR A 50 -2.78 7.79 -6.99
C TYR A 50 -1.66 8.70 -6.50
N TYR A 51 -0.45 8.16 -6.35
CA TYR A 51 0.67 8.87 -5.74
C TYR A 51 2.03 8.48 -6.34
N LYS A 52 3.02 9.38 -6.22
CA LYS A 52 4.42 9.01 -6.41
C LYS A 52 4.88 8.23 -5.19
N ALA A 53 5.30 6.99 -5.42
CA ALA A 53 5.79 6.07 -4.41
C ALA A 53 7.32 6.18 -4.27
N VAL A 54 7.91 5.28 -3.49
CA VAL A 54 9.37 5.15 -3.36
C VAL A 54 10.03 4.69 -4.65
N LEU A 55 11.34 4.92 -4.76
CA LEU A 55 12.20 4.42 -5.85
C LEU A 55 11.75 4.93 -7.24
N GLY A 56 11.17 6.13 -7.30
CA GLY A 56 10.70 6.74 -8.56
C GLY A 56 9.44 6.08 -9.16
N LYS A 57 8.83 5.11 -8.46
CA LYS A 57 7.62 4.43 -8.94
C LYS A 57 6.38 5.30 -8.72
N ARG A 58 5.30 5.00 -9.46
CA ARG A 58 3.96 5.50 -9.17
C ARG A 58 3.08 4.36 -8.70
N ALA A 59 2.20 4.65 -7.74
CA ALA A 59 1.30 3.66 -7.18
C ALA A 59 -0.15 4.13 -7.27
N ALA A 60 -1.04 3.18 -7.60
CA ALA A 60 -2.48 3.33 -7.46
C ALA A 60 -2.96 2.31 -6.43
N GLU A 61 -3.39 2.80 -5.27
CA GLU A 61 -3.79 1.95 -4.14
C GLU A 61 -5.29 2.09 -3.86
N ILE A 62 -5.98 0.95 -3.90
CA ILE A 62 -7.41 0.88 -3.60
C ILE A 62 -7.57 0.54 -2.12
N LEU A 63 -8.31 1.37 -1.38
CA LEU A 63 -8.63 1.15 0.03
C LEU A 63 -10.14 0.88 0.16
N PHE A 64 -10.51 -0.24 0.77
CA PHE A 64 -11.90 -0.61 1.06
C PHE A 64 -12.22 -0.35 2.52
N PHE A 65 -13.35 0.30 2.78
CA PHE A 65 -13.78 0.73 4.12
C PHE A 65 -14.90 -0.14 4.66
N GLY A 66 -14.81 -0.45 5.95
CA GLY A 66 -15.86 -1.11 6.71
C GLY A 66 -16.93 -0.12 7.19
N LYS A 67 -17.97 -0.65 7.84
CA LYS A 67 -19.04 0.16 8.45
C LYS A 67 -18.54 1.10 9.56
N ASP A 68 -17.38 0.79 10.15
CA ASP A 68 -16.71 1.60 11.17
C ASP A 68 -15.83 2.71 10.59
N GLY A 69 -15.84 2.91 9.27
CA GLY A 69 -15.04 3.91 8.58
C GLY A 69 -13.55 3.58 8.52
N LYS A 70 -13.14 2.35 8.83
CA LYS A 70 -11.73 1.92 8.78
C LYS A 70 -11.44 1.06 7.56
N VAL A 71 -10.20 1.15 7.07
CA VAL A 71 -9.72 0.30 5.98
C VAL A 71 -9.64 -1.15 6.47
N HIS A 72 -10.31 -2.07 5.77
CA HIS A 72 -10.26 -3.50 6.06
C HIS A 72 -9.56 -4.32 4.95
N ARG A 73 -9.33 -3.72 3.78
CA ARG A 73 -8.59 -4.32 2.66
C ARG A 73 -7.92 -3.22 1.85
N SER A 74 -6.69 -3.48 1.40
CA SER A 74 -5.97 -2.64 0.44
C SER A 74 -5.46 -3.49 -0.74
N ILE A 75 -5.39 -2.90 -1.94
CA ILE A 75 -4.72 -3.46 -3.12
C ILE A 75 -3.84 -2.36 -3.73
N ALA A 76 -2.53 -2.54 -3.69
CA ALA A 76 -1.57 -1.60 -4.27
C ALA A 76 -1.08 -2.07 -5.63
N HIS A 77 -1.23 -1.22 -6.65
CA HIS A 77 -0.71 -1.41 -8.00
C HIS A 77 0.46 -0.46 -8.21
N TYR A 78 1.48 -0.91 -8.94
CA TYR A 78 2.66 -0.10 -9.29
C TYR A 78 2.81 -0.12 -10.80
N ASN A 79 3.24 0.99 -11.38
CA ASN A 79 3.36 1.14 -12.83
C ASN A 79 4.45 0.27 -13.49
N GLU A 80 5.40 -0.27 -12.70
CA GLU A 80 6.47 -1.15 -13.17
C GLU A 80 6.84 -2.15 -12.05
N ILE A 81 6.84 -3.46 -12.35
CA ILE A 81 7.26 -4.52 -11.41
C ILE A 81 8.78 -4.62 -11.44
#